data_AF-A0A173SWC2-F1
#
_entry.id   AF-A0A173SWC2-F1
#
_cell.length_a   1.000
_cell.length_b   1.000
_cell.length_c   1.000
_cell.angle_alpha   90.00
_cell.angle_beta   90.00
_cell.angle_gamma   90.00
#
_symmetry.space_group_name_H-M   'P 1'
#
loop_
_entity.id
_entity.type
_entity.pdbx_description
1 polymer ?
#
loop_
_entity_poly.entity_id
_entity_poly.type
_entity_poly.pdbx_seq_one_letter_code
_entity_poly.pdbx_strand_id
1 'polypeptide(L)'
;MEQASDVVELVLPHEVDNPNNVYLYLEGDAWCAYERSAYYLTQMEVPVVLKKEVIRSDYDVVLLKAFFAVNDMYLPLSPTAVLKLVADDKLQFQIRDRVEGFSEWKENELKKLSA
;
A
#
# COMPACT_ATOMS: atom_id res chain seq x y z
N MET A 1 6.19 -2.55 18.50
CA MET A 1 6.77 -1.44 17.74
C MET A 1 7.75 -2.08 16.78
N GLU A 2 7.28 -2.43 15.59
CA GLU A 2 8.15 -2.82 14.48
C GLU A 2 9.03 -1.60 14.15
N GLN A 3 10.35 -1.80 14.03
CA GLN A 3 11.22 -0.70 13.68
C GLN A 3 10.98 -0.35 12.21
N ALA A 4 11.16 0.91 11.85
CA ALA A 4 10.97 1.36 10.48
C ALA A 4 11.83 0.57 9.46
N SER A 5 12.97 0.01 9.91
CA SER A 5 13.81 -0.91 9.12
C SER A 5 13.09 -2.20 8.72
N ASP A 6 12.32 -2.81 9.64
CA ASP A 6 11.58 -4.05 9.38
C ASP A 6 10.53 -3.86 8.28
N VAL A 7 9.91 -2.67 8.24
CA VAL A 7 8.94 -2.30 7.21
C VAL A 7 9.62 -2.22 5.84
N VAL A 8 10.79 -1.60 5.75
CA VAL A 8 11.54 -1.50 4.47
C VAL A 8 11.94 -2.87 3.94
N GLU A 9 12.49 -3.73 4.81
CA GLU A 9 12.95 -5.06 4.43
C GLU A 9 11.79 -6.00 4.06
N LEU A 10 10.61 -5.83 4.67
CA LEU A 10 9.43 -6.65 4.38
C LEU A 10 8.62 -6.13 3.19
N VAL A 11 8.47 -4.82 3.04
CA VAL A 11 7.54 -4.20 2.09
C VAL A 11 8.21 -3.94 0.75
N LEU A 12 9.42 -3.36 0.71
CA LEU A 12 10.03 -2.95 -0.55
C LEU A 12 10.21 -4.09 -1.56
N PRO A 13 10.60 -5.32 -1.17
CA PRO A 13 10.71 -6.43 -2.12
C PRO A 13 9.39 -6.75 -2.83
N HIS A 14 8.26 -6.55 -2.14
CA HIS A 14 6.93 -6.78 -2.68
C HIS A 14 6.45 -5.64 -3.57
N GLU A 15 7.02 -4.44 -3.48
CA GLU A 15 6.56 -3.24 -4.17
C GLU A 15 7.44 -2.83 -5.36
N VAL A 16 8.73 -3.15 -5.35
CA VAL A 16 9.66 -2.79 -6.44
C VAL A 16 9.26 -3.45 -7.76
N ASP A 17 8.92 -4.73 -7.72
CA ASP A 17 8.53 -5.54 -8.88
C ASP A 17 7.11 -6.10 -8.70
N ASN A 18 6.17 -5.21 -8.38
CA ASN A 18 4.76 -5.54 -8.21
C ASN A 18 3.95 -5.22 -9.47
N PRO A 19 3.76 -6.17 -10.41
CA PRO A 19 3.03 -5.89 -11.63
C PRO A 19 1.52 -5.78 -11.40
N ASN A 20 0.98 -6.49 -10.39
CA ASN A 20 -0.47 -6.66 -10.25
C ASN A 20 -0.96 -7.19 -8.89
N ASN A 21 -0.18 -7.10 -7.81
CA ASN A 21 -0.64 -7.53 -6.49
C ASN A 21 -0.89 -6.32 -5.57
N VAL A 22 -1.77 -6.49 -4.59
CA VAL A 22 -1.96 -5.56 -3.49
C VAL A 22 -1.63 -6.30 -2.22
N TYR A 23 -0.66 -5.79 -1.50
CA TYR A 23 -0.26 -6.28 -0.19
C TYR A 23 -0.84 -5.34 0.87
N LEU A 24 -1.60 -5.91 1.80
CA LEU A 24 -2.07 -5.22 3.00
C LEU A 24 -1.35 -5.80 4.22
N TYR A 25 -0.88 -4.91 5.08
CA TYR A 25 -0.22 -5.20 6.34
C TYR A 25 -1.04 -4.59 7.47
N LEU A 26 -1.32 -5.37 8.51
CA LEU A 26 -2.09 -4.89 9.65
C LEU A 26 -1.15 -4.10 10.58
N GLU A 27 -1.50 -2.84 10.82
CA GLU A 27 -0.81 -2.02 11.79
C GLU A 27 -1.82 -1.48 12.81
N GLY A 28 -1.80 -2.02 14.02
CA GLY A 28 -2.81 -1.71 15.03
C GLY A 28 -4.20 -2.14 14.56
N ASP A 29 -5.08 -1.17 14.33
CA ASP A 29 -6.46 -1.35 13.89
C ASP A 29 -6.71 -0.90 12.42
N ALA A 30 -5.64 -0.72 11.65
CA ALA A 30 -5.71 -0.27 10.26
C ALA A 30 -4.98 -1.23 9.30
N TRP A 31 -5.58 -1.44 8.13
CA TRP A 31 -4.90 -2.06 7.00
C TRP A 31 -4.06 -1.01 6.30
N CYS A 32 -2.77 -1.31 6.11
CA CYS A 32 -1.79 -0.45 5.48
C CYS A 32 -1.28 -1.07 4.18
N ALA A 33 -1.08 -0.24 3.17
CA ALA A 33 -0.47 -0.60 1.90
C ALA A 33 0.54 0.47 1.52
N TYR A 34 1.56 0.06 0.79
CA TYR A 34 2.66 0.94 0.42
C TYR A 34 2.78 1.07 -1.08
N GLU A 35 3.31 2.20 -1.54
CA GLU A 35 3.80 2.37 -2.90
C GLU A 35 2.80 1.91 -3.97
N ARG A 36 3.06 0.80 -4.68
CA ARG A 36 2.18 0.33 -5.75
C ARG A 36 0.88 -0.26 -5.21
N SER A 37 0.92 -0.97 -4.09
CA SER A 37 -0.29 -1.44 -3.41
C SER A 37 -1.18 -0.27 -2.98
N ALA A 38 -0.58 0.81 -2.45
CA ALA A 38 -1.31 2.04 -2.12
C ALA A 38 -1.95 2.66 -3.37
N TYR A 39 -1.18 2.74 -4.47
CA TYR A 39 -1.69 3.22 -5.75
C TYR A 39 -2.89 2.41 -6.22
N TYR A 40 -2.79 1.08 -6.27
CA TYR A 40 -3.90 0.25 -6.72
C TYR A 40 -5.16 0.42 -5.89
N LEU A 41 -5.06 0.57 -4.56
CA LEU A 41 -6.22 0.85 -3.72
C LEU A 41 -6.90 2.16 -4.11
N THR A 42 -6.14 3.21 -4.43
CA THR A 42 -6.73 4.46 -4.93
C THR A 42 -7.41 4.30 -6.28
N GLN A 43 -6.83 3.48 -7.18
CA GLN A 43 -7.42 3.23 -8.50
C GLN A 43 -8.68 2.37 -8.43
N MET A 44 -8.79 1.54 -7.40
CA MET A 44 -10.00 0.77 -7.08
C MET A 44 -11.02 1.57 -6.27
N GLU A 45 -10.78 2.87 -6.04
CA GLU A 45 -11.66 3.77 -5.29
C GLU A 45 -11.92 3.29 -3.85
N VAL A 46 -10.99 2.53 -3.28
CA VAL A 46 -11.02 2.18 -1.85
C VAL A 46 -10.80 3.46 -1.05
N PRO A 47 -11.62 3.75 -0.02
CA PRO A 47 -11.54 5.00 0.74
C PRO A 47 -10.34 5.01 1.69
N VAL A 48 -9.14 5.10 1.10
CA VAL A 48 -7.88 5.13 1.83
C VAL A 48 -7.46 6.55 2.16
N VAL A 49 -6.78 6.70 3.30
CA VAL A 49 -6.06 7.92 3.62
C VAL A 49 -4.61 7.74 3.22
N LEU A 50 -4.09 8.67 2.43
CA LEU A 50 -2.68 8.68 2.02
C LEU A 50 -1.84 9.50 3.01
N LYS A 51 -0.67 8.96 3.37
CA LYS A 51 0.34 9.63 4.17
C LYS A 51 1.73 9.39 3.59
N LYS A 52 2.63 10.33 3.88
CA LYS A 52 4.07 10.15 3.73
C LYS A 52 4.61 9.47 4.97
N GLU A 53 5.33 8.39 4.78
CA GLU A 53 6.11 7.73 5.83
C GLU A 53 7.59 7.90 5.51
N VAL A 54 8.33 8.55 6.42
CA VAL A 54 9.78 8.71 6.28
C VAL A 54 10.45 7.66 7.14
N ILE A 55 11.10 6.72 6.47
CA ILE A 55 11.81 5.63 7.11
C ILE A 55 13.29 5.95 7.14
N ARG A 56 13.91 5.78 8.32
CA ARG A 56 15.34 6.02 8.53
C ARG A 56 16.09 4.70 8.61
N SER A 57 16.84 4.40 7.55
CA SER A 57 17.83 3.33 7.52
C SER A 57 19.08 3.89 6.86
N ASP A 58 19.96 4.53 7.64
CA ASP A 58 21.15 5.28 7.20
C ASP A 58 20.91 6.43 6.18
N TYR A 59 19.72 6.48 5.57
CA TYR A 59 19.18 7.45 4.63
C TYR A 59 17.67 7.61 4.91
N ASP A 60 17.12 8.79 4.60
CA ASP A 60 15.68 9.05 4.65
C ASP A 60 15.00 8.48 3.39
N VAL A 61 14.28 7.36 3.52
CA VAL A 61 13.44 6.78 2.47
C VAL A 61 12.01 7.27 2.67
N VAL A 62 11.46 7.98 1.68
CA VAL A 62 10.09 8.49 1.73
C VAL A 62 9.16 7.55 0.97
N LEU A 63 8.27 6.89 1.71
CA LEU A 63 7.24 6.03 1.16
C LEU A 63 5.87 6.69 1.17
N LEU A 64 5.07 6.40 0.14
CA LEU A 64 3.63 6.63 0.21
C LEU A 64 2.95 5.44 0.86
N LYS A 65 2.12 5.73 1.86
CA LYS A 65 1.34 4.76 2.61
C LYS A 65 -0.13 5.08 2.52
N ALA A 66 -0.92 4.13 2.06
CA ALA A 66 -2.37 4.14 2.16
C ALA A 66 -2.78 3.36 3.42
N PHE A 67 -3.76 3.86 4.16
CA PHE A 67 -4.34 3.12 5.26
C PHE A 67 -5.85 3.39 5.40
N PHE A 68 -6.58 2.40 5.91
CA PHE A 68 -8.01 2.47 6.21
C PHE A 68 -8.32 1.55 7.38
N ALA A 69 -9.39 1.82 8.14
CA ALA A 69 -9.71 1.03 9.32
C ALA A 69 -10.08 -0.41 8.93
N VAL A 70 -9.77 -1.38 9.79
CA VAL A 70 -10.12 -2.79 9.55
C VAL A 70 -11.62 -2.98 9.29
N ASN A 71 -12.45 -2.20 10.00
CA ASN A 71 -13.91 -2.24 9.86
C ASN A 71 -14.42 -1.65 8.54
N ASP A 72 -13.61 -0.84 7.85
CA ASP A 72 -13.96 -0.24 6.56
C ASP A 72 -13.62 -1.17 5.39
N MET A 73 -13.02 -2.34 5.67
CA MET A 73 -12.71 -3.33 4.64
C MET A 73 -13.96 -4.03 4.13
N TYR A 74 -14.26 -3.87 2.84
CA TYR A 74 -15.29 -4.62 2.13
C TYR A 74 -14.66 -5.62 1.15
N LEU A 75 -15.17 -6.85 1.11
CA LEU A 75 -14.71 -7.90 0.19
C LEU A 75 -15.78 -8.25 -0.86
N PRO A 76 -15.37 -8.45 -2.14
CA PRO A 76 -14.01 -8.25 -2.67
C PRO A 76 -13.64 -6.75 -2.72
N LEU A 77 -12.34 -6.44 -2.54
CA LEU A 77 -11.84 -5.05 -2.60
C LEU A 77 -12.17 -4.35 -3.93
N SER A 78 -12.25 -5.13 -5.01
CA SER A 78 -12.67 -4.71 -6.33
C SER A 78 -13.18 -5.93 -7.10
N PRO A 79 -14.10 -5.78 -8.07
CA PRO A 79 -14.51 -6.87 -8.96
C PRO A 79 -13.33 -7.56 -9.69
N THR A 80 -12.21 -6.86 -9.85
CA THR A 80 -11.00 -7.37 -10.54
C THR A 80 -9.92 -7.89 -9.58
N ALA A 81 -10.13 -7.79 -8.27
CA ALA A 81 -9.19 -8.24 -7.25
C ALA A 81 -9.58 -9.62 -6.69
N VAL A 82 -8.64 -10.56 -6.72
CA VAL A 82 -8.80 -11.92 -6.19
C VAL A 82 -7.94 -12.08 -4.95
N LEU A 83 -8.56 -12.42 -3.81
CA LEU A 83 -7.83 -12.73 -2.57
C LEU A 83 -7.00 -14.01 -2.75
N LYS A 84 -5.69 -13.91 -2.51
CA LYS A 84 -4.70 -14.99 -2.67
C LYS A 84 -4.14 -15.50 -1.36
N LEU A 85 -3.93 -14.61 -0.40
CA LEU A 85 -3.36 -14.93 0.91
C LEU A 85 -4.16 -14.24 1.99
N VAL A 86 -4.43 -14.99 3.06
CA VAL A 86 -4.99 -14.50 4.32
C VAL A 86 -4.12 -15.02 5.45
N ALA A 87 -3.52 -14.12 6.20
CA ALA A 87 -2.84 -14.38 7.46
C ALA A 87 -3.39 -13.43 8.53
N ASP A 88 -2.95 -13.59 9.78
CA ASP A 88 -3.40 -12.76 10.90
C ASP A 88 -3.09 -11.27 10.70
N ASP A 89 -1.95 -10.97 10.08
CA ASP A 89 -1.41 -9.62 9.91
C ASP A 89 -1.24 -9.22 8.43
N LYS A 90 -1.56 -10.10 7.48
CA LYS A 90 -1.26 -9.88 6.06
C LYS A 90 -2.39 -10.37 5.15
N LEU A 91 -2.70 -9.56 4.14
CA LEU A 91 -3.56 -9.97 3.03
C LEU A 91 -2.85 -9.72 1.70
N GLN A 92 -3.07 -10.61 0.75
CA GLN A 92 -2.61 -10.42 -0.63
C GLN A 92 -3.78 -10.56 -1.58
N PHE A 93 -3.94 -9.58 -2.46
CA PHE A 93 -4.87 -9.63 -3.58
C PHE A 93 -4.10 -9.61 -4.88
N GLN A 94 -4.55 -10.36 -5.87
CA GLN A 94 -4.06 -10.28 -7.23
C GLN A 94 -5.11 -9.54 -8.08
N ILE A 95 -4.69 -8.47 -8.75
CA ILE A 95 -5.48 -7.70 -9.69
C ILE A 95 -5.28 -8.28 -11.10
N ARG A 96 -6.36 -8.35 -11.88
CA ARG A 96 -6.31 -8.84 -13.27
C ARG A 96 -5.76 -7.80 -14.24
N ASP A 97 -6.14 -6.54 -14.06
CA ASP A 97 -5.79 -5.45 -14.96
C ASP A 97 -4.61 -4.66 -14.39
N ARG A 98 -3.56 -4.51 -15.19
CA ARG A 98 -2.43 -3.65 -14.83
C ARG A 98 -2.84 -2.20 -14.99
N VAL A 99 -2.68 -1.42 -13.93
CA VAL A 99 -2.88 0.03 -13.98
C VAL A 99 -1.55 0.75 -14.17
N GLU A 100 -1.45 1.55 -15.23
CA GLU A 100 -0.27 2.37 -15.55
C GLU A 100 -0.41 3.79 -14.97
N GLY A 101 0.72 4.49 -14.79
CA GLY A 101 0.73 5.86 -14.26
C GLY A 101 1.13 5.99 -12.78
N PHE A 102 1.65 4.91 -12.17
CA PHE A 102 2.14 4.92 -10.80
C PHE A 102 3.13 6.06 -10.50
N SER A 103 4.12 6.28 -11.37
CA SER A 103 5.15 7.30 -11.17
C SER A 103 4.58 8.72 -11.14
N GLU A 104 3.67 9.02 -12.08
CA GLU A 104 2.99 10.33 -12.17
C GLU A 104 2.06 10.54 -10.97
N TRP A 105 1.31 9.50 -10.59
CA TRP A 105 0.47 9.51 -9.39
C TRP A 105 1.30 9.80 -8.14
N LYS A 106 2.40 9.06 -7.95
CA LYS A 106 3.26 9.21 -6.77
C LYS A 106 3.81 10.63 -6.66
N GLU A 107 4.30 11.20 -7.76
CA GLU A 107 4.81 12.57 -7.76
C GLU A 107 3.72 13.59 -7.37
N ASN A 108 2.51 13.42 -7.91
CA ASN A 108 1.37 14.30 -7.61
C ASN A 108 0.93 14.21 -6.15
N GLU A 109 0.80 13.00 -5.61
CA GLU A 109 0.41 12.82 -4.20
C GLU A 109 1.49 13.32 -3.25
N LEU A 110 2.77 13.12 -3.57
CA LEU A 110 3.86 13.68 -2.79
C LEU A 110 3.84 15.21 -2.79
N LYS A 111 3.53 15.86 -3.92
CA LYS A 111 3.38 17.33 -3.99
C LYS A 111 2.24 17.83 -3.11
N LYS A 112 1.07 17.18 -3.14
CA LYS A 112 -0.10 17.53 -2.32
C LYS A 112 0.18 17.41 -0.83
N LEU A 113 0.87 16.36 -0.42
CA LEU A 113 1.23 16.09 0.97
C LEU A 113 2.45 16.90 1.45
N SER A 114 3.01 17.81 0.64
CA SER A 114 4.07 18.75 1.05
C SER A 114 3.60 20.19 1.20
N ALA A 115 2.34 20.47 0.86
CA ALA A 115 1.69 21.77 1.03
C ALA A 115 1.00 21.84 2.41
#